data_AF-A0A6P7F211-F1
#
_entry.id   AF-A0A6P7F211-F1
#
_cell.length_a   1.000
_cell.length_b   1.000
_cell.length_c   1.000
_cell.angle_alpha   90.00
_cell.angle_beta   90.00
_cell.angle_gamma   90.00
#
_symmetry.space_group_name_H-M   'P 1'
#
loop_
_entity.id
_entity.type
_entity.pdbx_description
1 polymer ?
#
loop_
_entity_poly.entity_id
_entity_poly.type
_entity_poly.pdbx_seq_one_letter_code
_entity_poly.pdbx_strand_id
1 'polypeptide(L)'
;MSKKIVILALVCYFVAHVQCEPDVNCPDPANPGLLLFSQQVSTIFRDHISEHIPSSGTLNTGISCLVLTSDNNTSIEVVAGGVGFKYVKIEVFSLNWLQRSNYGIEIYVLQPDVKLP
;
A
#
# COMPACT_ATOMS: atom_id res chain seq x y z
N MET A 1 -8.47 17.04 49.14
CA MET A 1 -7.76 15.88 48.55
C MET A 1 -8.22 15.67 47.12
N SER A 2 -7.29 15.23 46.26
CA SER A 2 -7.13 15.60 44.84
C SER A 2 -8.10 14.96 43.85
N LYS A 3 -8.89 15.78 43.16
CA LYS A 3 -9.72 15.44 41.98
C LYS A 3 -8.91 15.50 40.68
N LYS A 4 -7.87 14.66 40.51
CA LYS A 4 -7.01 14.68 39.31
C LYS A 4 -6.69 13.30 38.73
N ILE A 5 -7.63 12.35 38.77
CA ILE A 5 -7.40 10.99 38.25
C ILE A 5 -8.64 10.49 37.48
N VAL A 6 -9.12 11.22 36.48
CA VAL A 6 -10.17 10.68 35.58
C VAL A 6 -9.98 11.07 34.11
N ILE A 7 -9.00 11.92 33.77
CA ILE A 7 -8.89 12.46 32.40
C ILE A 7 -7.91 11.66 31.52
N LEU A 8 -7.07 10.78 32.08
CA LEU A 8 -6.04 10.08 31.29
C LEU A 8 -6.56 8.84 30.53
N ALA A 9 -7.60 8.17 31.01
CA ALA A 9 -8.06 6.91 30.40
C ALA A 9 -8.84 7.11 29.09
N LEU A 10 -9.44 8.29 28.89
CA LEU A 10 -10.20 8.61 27.69
C LEU A 10 -9.30 8.94 26.49
N VAL A 11 -8.08 9.42 26.71
CA VAL A 11 -7.14 9.77 25.64
C VAL A 11 -6.55 8.52 24.97
N CYS A 12 -6.48 7.38 25.66
CA CYS A 12 -5.95 6.14 25.09
C CYS A 12 -6.94 5.41 24.16
N TYR A 13 -8.25 5.66 24.28
CA TYR A 13 -9.25 5.01 23.41
C TYR A 13 -9.46 5.76 22.08
N PHE A 14 -9.04 7.03 22.02
CA PHE A 14 -9.02 7.84 20.80
C PHE A 14 -7.72 7.73 20.00
N VAL A 15 -6.86 6.74 20.31
CA VAL A 15 -5.82 6.33 19.36
C VAL A 15 -6.53 5.56 18.24
N ALA A 16 -7.09 6.36 17.33
CA ALA A 16 -7.51 6.05 15.97
C ALA A 16 -6.94 4.69 15.51
N HIS A 17 -7.74 3.69 15.14
CA HIS A 17 -8.53 3.69 13.91
C HIS A 17 -7.95 4.66 12.86
N VAL A 18 -6.62 4.65 12.68
CA VAL A 18 -5.97 5.15 11.47
C VAL A 18 -6.54 4.26 10.38
N GLN A 19 -7.63 4.74 9.79
CA GLN A 19 -8.28 4.11 8.66
C GLN A 19 -7.28 4.15 7.53
N CYS A 20 -6.48 3.10 7.40
CA CYS A 20 -5.83 2.82 6.13
C CYS A 20 -6.96 2.44 5.18
N GLU A 21 -7.49 3.40 4.43
CA GLU A 21 -8.42 3.09 3.36
C GLU A 21 -7.60 2.49 2.21
N PRO A 22 -7.83 1.23 1.83
CA PRO A 22 -7.11 0.65 0.72
C PRO A 22 -7.63 1.28 -0.58
N ASP A 23 -6.74 1.86 -1.38
CA ASP A 23 -7.02 2.19 -2.77
C ASP A 23 -6.94 0.89 -3.59
N VAL A 24 -8.10 0.28 -3.78
CA VAL A 24 -8.29 -1.01 -4.45
C VAL A 24 -8.65 -0.75 -5.90
N ASN A 25 -7.66 -0.85 -6.79
CA ASN A 25 -7.90 -0.84 -8.22
C ASN A 25 -8.02 -2.29 -8.72
N CYS A 26 -9.21 -2.86 -8.55
CA CYS A 26 -9.51 -4.25 -8.90
C CYS A 26 -10.85 -4.32 -9.64
N PRO A 27 -10.87 -4.66 -10.95
CA PRO A 27 -12.10 -4.81 -11.72
C PRO A 27 -13.03 -5.90 -11.16
N ASP A 28 -12.47 -6.95 -10.58
CA ASP A 28 -13.20 -8.00 -9.85
C ASP A 28 -12.50 -8.30 -8.51
N PRO A 29 -12.90 -7.63 -7.41
CA PRO A 29 -12.31 -7.84 -6.09
C PRO A 29 -12.59 -9.24 -5.51
N ALA A 30 -13.63 -9.94 -5.99
CA ALA A 30 -13.93 -11.30 -5.54
C ALA A 30 -13.00 -12.33 -6.18
N ASN A 31 -12.44 -12.02 -7.35
CA ASN A 31 -11.49 -12.85 -8.08
C ASN A 31 -10.27 -12.01 -8.52
N PRO A 32 -9.43 -11.54 -7.57
CA PRO A 32 -8.33 -10.64 -7.88
C PRO A 32 -7.24 -11.30 -8.74
N GLY A 33 -7.19 -12.63 -8.76
CA GLY A 33 -6.19 -13.43 -9.47
C GLY A 33 -5.18 -14.05 -8.51
N LEU A 34 -3.99 -14.37 -9.03
CA LEU A 34 -2.86 -14.91 -8.26
C LEU A 34 -1.98 -13.76 -7.77
N LEU A 35 -1.72 -13.72 -6.46
CA LEU A 35 -0.80 -12.77 -5.85
C LEU A 35 0.63 -13.03 -6.35
N LEU A 36 1.18 -12.07 -7.09
CA LEU A 36 2.54 -12.16 -7.63
C LEU A 36 3.55 -11.39 -6.78
N PHE A 37 3.15 -10.25 -6.25
CA PHE A 37 4.00 -9.36 -5.48
C PHE A 37 3.23 -8.81 -4.29
N SER A 38 3.86 -8.85 -3.12
CA SER A 38 3.35 -8.26 -1.89
C SER A 38 4.51 -7.63 -1.14
N GLN A 39 4.39 -6.34 -0.82
CA GLN A 39 5.38 -5.62 -0.04
C GLN A 39 4.67 -4.76 1.00
N GLN A 40 5.17 -4.81 2.23
CA GLN A 40 4.79 -3.87 3.28
C GLN A 40 6.02 -3.09 3.68
N VAL A 41 5.89 -1.77 3.71
CA VAL A 41 6.96 -0.83 4.04
C VAL A 41 6.52 0.02 5.20
N SER A 42 7.42 0.18 6.16
CA SER A 42 7.24 1.00 7.35
C SER A 42 8.51 1.83 7.53
N THR A 43 8.46 3.10 7.16
CA THR A 43 9.64 3.98 7.13
C THR A 43 9.38 5.32 7.80
N ILE A 44 10.42 5.87 8.42
CA ILE A 44 10.44 7.19 9.06
C ILE A 44 11.13 8.22 8.17
N PHE A 45 11.70 7.79 7.04
CA PHE A 45 12.51 8.65 6.19
C PHE A 45 11.64 9.49 5.25
N ARG A 46 12.13 10.70 4.99
CA ARG A 46 11.52 11.80 4.22
C ARG A 46 11.32 11.53 2.73
N ASP A 47 11.80 10.40 2.25
CA ASP A 47 12.11 10.28 0.83
C ASP A 47 10.87 9.91 0.03
N HIS A 48 10.71 10.60 -1.09
CA HIS A 48 9.87 10.16 -2.19
C HIS A 48 10.35 8.78 -2.62
N ILE A 49 9.48 7.78 -2.51
CA ILE A 49 9.81 6.42 -2.93
C ILE A 49 9.12 6.19 -4.27
N SER A 50 9.91 5.87 -5.29
CA SER A 50 9.43 5.49 -6.60
C SER A 50 9.65 4.00 -6.80
N GLU A 51 8.59 3.21 -6.67
CA GLU A 51 8.62 1.77 -6.91
C GLU A 51 8.23 1.48 -8.36
N HIS A 52 9.07 0.76 -9.08
CA HIS A 52 8.71 0.19 -10.38
C HIS A 52 8.59 -1.32 -10.21
N ILE A 53 7.43 -1.89 -10.54
CA ILE A 53 7.16 -3.32 -10.34
C ILE A 53 6.79 -3.97 -11.67
N PRO A 54 7.51 -5.01 -12.11
CA PRO A 54 8.72 -5.58 -11.48
C PRO A 54 9.91 -4.60 -11.53
N SER A 55 10.85 -4.72 -10.59
CA SER A 55 12.01 -3.80 -10.47
C SER A 55 12.89 -3.75 -11.72
N SER A 56 12.84 -4.79 -12.56
CA SER A 56 13.44 -4.81 -13.88
C SER A 56 12.53 -5.54 -14.88
N GLY A 57 12.40 -5.00 -16.09
CA GLY A 57 11.64 -5.62 -17.17
C GLY A 57 10.12 -5.44 -17.03
N THR A 58 9.36 -6.40 -17.57
CA THR A 58 7.89 -6.42 -17.54
C THR A 58 7.40 -7.83 -17.19
N LEU A 59 6.24 -7.92 -16.56
CA LEU A 59 5.51 -9.18 -16.36
C LEU A 59 5.15 -9.84 -17.70
N ASN A 60 4.98 -11.15 -17.72
CA ASN A 60 4.53 -11.81 -18.95
C ASN A 60 3.03 -11.57 -19.19
N THR A 61 2.26 -11.49 -18.11
CA THR A 61 0.82 -11.22 -18.10
C THR A 61 0.52 -9.82 -17.57
N GLY A 62 -0.66 -9.31 -17.91
CA GLY A 62 -1.13 -8.03 -17.39
C GLY A 62 -1.56 -8.15 -15.93
N ILE A 63 -1.34 -7.10 -15.15
CA ILE A 63 -1.83 -6.96 -13.79
C ILE A 63 -3.35 -7.02 -13.81
N SER A 64 -3.93 -7.91 -13.01
CA SER A 64 -5.38 -8.08 -12.91
C SER A 64 -6.00 -7.22 -11.82
N CYS A 65 -5.27 -7.03 -10.73
CA CYS A 65 -5.73 -6.27 -9.57
C CYS A 65 -4.51 -5.69 -8.84
N LEU A 66 -4.66 -4.45 -8.39
CA LEU A 66 -3.67 -3.70 -7.63
C LEU A 66 -4.34 -3.24 -6.34
N VAL A 67 -3.77 -3.63 -5.21
CA VAL A 67 -4.23 -3.18 -3.89
C VAL A 67 -3.12 -2.34 -3.28
N LEU A 68 -3.42 -1.06 -3.09
CA LEU A 68 -2.54 -0.12 -2.41
C LEU A 68 -3.16 0.17 -1.06
N THR A 69 -2.40 0.00 0.01
CA THR A 69 -2.86 0.34 1.36
C THR A 69 -1.90 1.38 1.92
N SER A 70 -2.40 2.51 2.39
CA SER A 70 -1.58 3.53 3.05
C SER A 70 -2.21 3.95 4.37
N ASP A 71 -1.39 4.41 5.30
CA ASP A 71 -1.91 5.17 6.44
C ASP A 71 -2.26 6.62 6.04
N ASN A 72 -2.94 7.33 6.94
CA ASN A 72 -3.30 8.73 6.75
C ASN A 72 -2.10 9.68 6.58
N ASN A 73 -0.89 9.19 6.83
CA ASN A 73 0.33 9.97 6.71
C ASN A 73 1.07 9.71 5.38
N THR A 74 0.53 8.85 4.53
CA THR A 74 1.20 8.37 3.34
C THR A 74 0.24 8.48 2.16
N SER A 75 0.65 9.25 1.14
CA SER A 75 -0.02 9.26 -0.15
C SER A 75 0.67 8.25 -1.06
N ILE A 76 -0.11 7.44 -1.77
CA ILE A 76 0.38 6.51 -2.79
C ILE A 76 -0.34 6.83 -4.08
N GLU A 77 0.41 6.95 -5.17
CA GLU A 77 -0.15 7.23 -6.49
C GLU A 77 0.43 6.29 -7.54
N VAL A 78 -0.42 5.77 -8.42
CA VAL A 78 0.01 5.07 -9.63
C VAL A 78 0.29 6.11 -10.70
N VAL A 79 1.57 6.32 -11.04
CA VAL A 79 2.00 7.34 -12.00
C VAL A 79 2.18 6.79 -13.42
N ALA A 80 2.30 5.46 -13.58
CA ALA A 80 2.32 4.80 -14.88
C ALA A 80 1.97 3.31 -14.78
N GLY A 81 1.44 2.72 -15.86
CA GLY A 81 1.07 1.31 -15.91
C GLY A 81 -0.19 0.98 -15.09
N GLY A 82 -0.19 -0.15 -14.38
CA GLY A 82 -1.29 -0.57 -13.52
C GLY A 82 -2.12 -1.72 -14.09
N VAL A 83 -3.40 -1.80 -13.72
CA VAL A 83 -4.31 -2.88 -14.17
C VAL A 83 -4.38 -2.92 -15.70
N GLY A 84 -4.23 -4.11 -16.28
CA GLY A 84 -4.15 -4.37 -17.71
C GLY A 84 -2.74 -4.21 -18.30
N PHE A 85 -1.80 -3.57 -17.60
CA PHE A 85 -0.42 -3.40 -18.03
C PHE A 85 0.48 -4.48 -17.45
N LYS A 86 1.64 -4.69 -18.08
CA LYS A 86 2.67 -5.64 -17.65
C LYS A 86 3.65 -5.06 -16.63
N TYR A 87 3.39 -3.85 -16.14
CA TYR A 87 4.19 -3.18 -15.13
C TYR A 87 3.33 -2.12 -14.43
N VAL A 88 3.80 -1.66 -13.27
CA VAL A 88 3.24 -0.50 -12.58
C VAL A 88 4.38 0.33 -12.00
N LYS A 89 4.25 1.65 -12.08
CA LYS A 89 5.11 2.60 -11.38
C LYS A 89 4.27 3.33 -10.35
N ILE A 90 4.71 3.25 -9.10
CA ILE A 90 4.03 3.79 -7.93
C ILE A 90 4.95 4.81 -7.28
N GLU A 91 4.40 5.95 -6.93
CA GLU A 91 5.09 6.98 -6.16
C GLU A 91 4.45 7.13 -4.80
N VAL A 92 5.29 7.18 -3.76
CA VAL A 92 4.87 7.26 -2.36
C VAL A 92 5.42 8.54 -1.75
N PHE A 93 4.55 9.30 -1.10
CA PHE A 93 4.85 10.57 -0.48
C PHE A 93 4.46 10.55 1.00
N SER A 94 5.37 10.96 1.88
CA SER A 94 5.06 11.19 3.29
C SER A 94 4.45 12.58 3.47
N LEU A 95 3.27 12.65 4.08
CA LEU A 95 2.54 13.90 4.32
C LEU A 95 3.02 14.63 5.58
N ASN A 96 3.50 13.88 6.58
CA ASN A 96 4.11 14.40 7.81
C ASN A 96 5.47 13.75 8.06
N TRP A 97 6.49 14.58 7.87
CA TRP A 97 7.90 14.32 8.12
C TRP A 97 8.29 13.79 9.51
N LEU A 98 7.45 13.94 10.53
CA LEU A 98 7.72 13.46 11.90
C LEU A 98 7.03 12.13 12.22
N GLN A 99 6.11 11.69 11.35
CA GLN A 99 5.36 10.47 11.54
C GLN A 99 5.88 9.40 10.59
N ARG A 100 5.86 8.17 11.07
CA ARG A 100 6.20 6.99 10.28
C ARG A 100 5.15 6.82 9.19
N SER A 101 5.59 6.60 7.97
CA SER A 101 4.77 6.24 6.83
C SER A 101 4.70 4.72 6.72
N ASN A 102 3.48 4.19 6.69
CA ASN A 102 3.20 2.77 6.51
C ASN A 102 2.38 2.59 5.24
N TYR A 103 2.88 1.72 4.36
CA TYR A 103 2.14 1.34 3.16
C TYR A 103 2.33 -0.12 2.78
N GLY A 104 1.37 -0.63 2.02
CA GLY A 104 1.35 -1.96 1.44
C GLY A 104 1.03 -1.88 -0.05
N ILE A 105 1.68 -2.73 -0.83
CA ILE A 105 1.44 -2.90 -2.26
C ILE A 105 1.24 -4.39 -2.51
N GLU A 106 0.09 -4.74 -3.08
CA GLU A 106 -0.18 -6.09 -3.55
C GLU A 106 -0.57 -6.06 -5.02
N ILE A 107 0.04 -6.93 -5.83
CA ILE A 107 -0.20 -7.04 -7.27
C ILE A 107 -0.60 -8.47 -7.59
N TYR A 108 -1.71 -8.58 -8.29
CA TYR A 108 -2.29 -9.83 -8.73
C TYR A 108 -2.24 -9.95 -10.25
N VAL A 109 -2.19 -11.18 -10.76
CA VAL A 109 -2.25 -11.52 -12.19
C VAL A 109 -3.25 -12.66 -12.46
N LEU A 110 -3.89 -12.71 -13.63
CA LEU A 110 -4.92 -13.73 -13.93
C LEU A 110 -4.38 -15.16 -14.08
N GLN A 111 -3.10 -15.33 -14.41
CA GLN A 111 -2.47 -16.64 -14.61
C GLN A 111 -1.06 -16.66 -14.02
N PRO A 112 -0.60 -17.80 -13.48
CA PRO A 112 0.70 -17.90 -12.86
C PRO A 112 1.82 -17.55 -13.86
N ASP A 113 2.69 -16.62 -13.45
CA ASP A 113 3.97 -16.34 -14.12
C ASP A 113 4.99 -17.42 -13.70
N VAL A 114 4.66 -18.68 -13.97
CA VAL A 114 5.54 -19.83 -13.65
C VAL A 114 6.24 -20.26 -14.93
N LYS A 115 7.49 -19.82 -15.11
CA LYS A 115 8.45 -20.69 -15.81
C LYS A 115 8.88 -21.75 -14.79
N LEU A 116 8.31 -22.95 -14.92
CA LEU A 116 8.90 -24.15 -14.32
C LEU A 116 10.34 -24.29 -14.86
N PRO A 117 11.33 -24.57 -13.99
CA PRO A 117 12.64 -25.01 -14.46
C PRO A 117 12.53 -26.32 -15.26
#